data_AF-A0A7C7KP07-F1
#
_entry.id   AF-A0A7C7KP07-F1
#
_cell.length_a   1.000
_cell.length_b   1.000
_cell.length_c   1.000
_cell.angle_alpha   90.00
_cell.angle_beta   90.00
_cell.angle_gamma   90.00
#
_symmetry.space_group_name_H-M   'P 1'
#
loop_
_entity.id
_entity.type
_entity.pdbx_description
1 polymer ?
#
loop_
_entity_poly.entity_id
_entity_poly.type
_entity_poly.pdbx_seq_one_letter_code
_entity_poly.pdbx_strand_id
1 'polypeptide(L)'
;MEVAGTTEIEPSQAEVPQACDLIIRNGVLLTLDPDDRVIEGGALAVVDGRIVAIGDDQCLADRYQASEILNAHGSIVHPGFIDAHAHVNQYSSRSALPALAQSDLTMGHWKAALRPEDERASTALAAIDYLNSGYTAFVDPGTVVEPEA
;
A
#
# COMPACT_ATOMS: atom_id res chain seq x y z
N MET A 1 57.70 37.90 3.59
CA MET A 1 57.77 36.55 3.01
C MET A 1 57.30 35.61 4.09
N GLU A 2 56.00 35.33 4.13
CA GLU A 2 55.41 34.34 5.02
C GLU A 2 54.28 33.67 4.24
N VAL A 3 54.36 32.36 4.16
CA VAL A 3 53.72 31.52 3.15
C VAL A 3 52.27 31.28 3.57
N ALA A 4 51.35 31.52 2.64
CA ALA A 4 49.93 31.20 2.78
C ALA A 4 49.77 29.72 3.11
N GLY A 5 49.11 29.43 4.24
CA GLY A 5 48.72 28.09 4.63
C GLY A 5 47.78 27.49 3.60
N THR A 6 48.19 26.38 3.00
CA THR A 6 47.37 25.54 2.15
C THR A 6 46.32 24.84 3.02
N THR A 7 45.07 25.22 2.88
CA THR A 7 43.95 24.46 3.44
C THR A 7 43.85 23.15 2.68
N GLU A 8 44.29 22.04 3.29
CA GLU A 8 43.99 20.70 2.80
C GLU A 8 42.48 20.50 2.86
N ILE A 9 41.86 20.34 1.70
CA ILE A 9 40.47 19.90 1.58
C ILE A 9 40.51 18.40 1.81
N GLU A 10 40.09 17.94 2.98
CA GLU A 10 39.88 16.52 3.21
C GLU A 10 38.81 16.00 2.23
N PRO A 11 39.04 14.88 1.53
CA PRO A 11 38.04 14.30 0.65
C PRO A 11 36.83 13.91 1.48
N SER A 12 35.63 14.37 1.09
CA SER A 12 34.39 13.95 1.72
C SER A 12 34.30 12.43 1.66
N GLN A 13 34.30 11.77 2.81
CA GLN A 13 34.07 10.34 2.88
C GLN A 13 32.69 10.09 2.27
N ALA A 14 32.63 9.45 1.09
CA ALA A 14 31.38 8.99 0.53
C ALA A 14 30.78 8.02 1.55
N GLU A 15 29.65 8.40 2.16
CA GLU A 15 28.93 7.53 3.09
C GLU A 15 28.58 6.23 2.37
N VAL A 16 28.85 5.10 3.03
CA VAL A 16 28.47 3.79 2.49
C VAL A 16 26.94 3.74 2.45
N PRO A 17 26.31 3.40 1.30
CA PRO A 17 24.86 3.32 1.20
C PRO A 17 24.26 2.36 2.23
N GLN A 18 23.14 2.74 2.82
CA GLN A 18 22.40 1.94 3.80
C GLN A 18 21.66 0.79 3.11
N ALA A 19 21.71 -0.42 3.66
CA ALA A 19 20.98 -1.55 3.09
C ALA A 19 19.46 -1.37 3.20
N CYS A 20 18.71 -1.80 2.20
CA CYS A 20 17.26 -1.90 2.25
C CYS A 20 16.72 -3.08 1.41
N ASP A 21 15.44 -3.41 1.60
CA ASP A 21 14.82 -4.55 0.94
C ASP A 21 14.39 -4.18 -0.48
N LEU A 22 13.66 -3.08 -0.61
CA LEU A 22 13.07 -2.61 -1.86
C LEU A 22 13.28 -1.10 -2.02
N ILE A 23 13.62 -0.67 -3.23
CA ILE A 23 13.42 0.73 -3.64
C ILE A 23 12.47 0.76 -4.84
N ILE A 24 11.39 1.54 -4.72
CA ILE A 24 10.54 1.93 -5.85
C ILE A 24 11.04 3.26 -6.36
N ARG A 25 11.36 3.33 -7.66
CA ARG A 25 12.12 4.41 -8.29
C ARG A 25 11.42 5.01 -9.49
N ASN A 26 11.79 6.26 -9.84
CA ASN A 26 11.28 6.96 -11.03
C ASN A 26 9.74 6.98 -11.10
N GLY A 27 9.08 7.36 -10.01
CA GLY A 27 7.62 7.47 -9.91
C GLY A 27 7.13 8.91 -9.74
N VAL A 28 5.83 9.11 -9.88
CA VAL A 28 5.13 10.30 -9.37
C VAL A 28 4.52 9.91 -8.03
N LEU A 29 5.15 10.31 -6.92
CA LEU A 29 4.74 9.89 -5.60
C LEU A 29 3.65 10.82 -5.05
N LEU A 30 2.46 10.28 -4.81
CA LEU A 30 1.40 10.95 -4.05
C LEU A 30 1.56 10.54 -2.59
N THR A 31 2.14 11.40 -1.76
CA THR A 31 2.52 11.01 -0.39
C THR A 31 1.32 10.93 0.56
N LEU A 32 0.32 11.79 0.35
CA LEU A 32 -0.82 12.00 1.27
C LEU A 32 -0.36 12.26 2.71
N ASP A 33 0.83 12.85 2.88
CA ASP A 33 1.30 13.33 4.17
C ASP A 33 0.64 14.68 4.53
N PRO A 34 0.85 15.21 5.75
CA PRO A 34 0.22 16.47 6.17
C PRO A 34 0.52 17.68 5.28
N ASP A 35 1.58 17.61 4.48
CA ASP A 35 1.99 18.68 3.56
C ASP A 35 1.46 18.44 2.12
N ASP A 36 0.70 17.36 1.89
CA ASP A 36 0.10 16.94 0.62
C ASP A 36 1.11 16.94 -0.55
N ARG A 37 2.32 16.44 -0.28
CA ARG A 37 3.41 16.51 -1.25
C ARG A 37 3.18 15.57 -2.43
N VAL A 38 3.43 16.10 -3.62
CA VAL A 38 3.61 15.33 -4.85
C VAL A 38 5.06 15.43 -5.29
N ILE A 39 5.73 14.28 -5.45
CA ILE A 39 7.15 14.22 -5.82
C ILE A 39 7.26 13.61 -7.21
N GLU A 40 7.49 14.46 -8.21
CA GLU A 40 7.79 14.03 -9.57
C GLU A 40 9.22 13.45 -9.67
N GLY A 41 9.39 12.34 -10.36
CA GLY A 41 10.69 11.66 -10.43
C GLY A 41 11.16 11.15 -9.05
N GLY A 42 10.23 10.86 -8.16
CA GLY A 42 10.53 10.43 -6.80
C GLY A 42 10.81 8.94 -6.67
N ALA A 43 11.38 8.59 -5.53
CA ALA A 43 11.60 7.22 -5.07
C ALA A 43 11.19 7.05 -3.59
N LEU A 44 11.00 5.80 -3.18
CA LEU A 44 10.88 5.40 -1.78
C LEU A 44 11.68 4.13 -1.50
N ALA A 45 12.21 4.03 -0.28
CA ALA A 45 12.96 2.88 0.22
C ALA A 45 12.19 2.17 1.33
N VAL A 46 12.24 0.84 1.35
CA VAL A 46 11.51 -0.04 2.27
C VAL A 46 12.47 -0.97 3.01
N VAL A 47 12.28 -1.08 4.33
CA VAL A 47 12.97 -2.05 5.20
C VAL A 47 11.93 -2.71 6.10
N ASP A 48 11.92 -4.04 6.16
CA ASP A 48 11.00 -4.86 6.96
C ASP A 48 9.53 -4.46 6.74
N GLY A 49 9.16 -4.22 5.49
CA GLY A 49 7.80 -3.81 5.09
C GLY A 49 7.42 -2.38 5.50
N ARG A 50 8.36 -1.56 5.96
CA ARG A 50 8.14 -0.15 6.35
C ARG A 50 8.87 0.80 5.42
N ILE A 51 8.22 1.90 5.05
CA ILE A 51 8.87 2.97 4.31
C ILE A 51 9.84 3.71 5.23
N VAL A 52 11.13 3.70 4.90
CA VAL A 52 12.20 4.35 5.69
C VAL A 52 12.67 5.68 5.11
N ALA A 53 12.42 5.90 3.80
CA ALA A 53 12.71 7.15 3.15
C ALA A 53 11.81 7.36 1.92
N ILE A 54 11.53 8.63 1.63
CA ILE A 54 10.82 9.11 0.44
C ILE A 54 11.56 10.37 -0.02
N GLY A 55 11.79 10.51 -1.33
CA GLY A 55 12.46 11.69 -1.86
C GLY A 55 12.74 11.62 -3.35
N ASP A 56 13.71 12.41 -3.80
CA ASP A 56 14.25 12.37 -5.16
C ASP A 56 14.92 11.02 -5.48
N ASP A 57 14.76 10.52 -6.72
CA ASP A 57 15.28 9.22 -7.16
C ASP A 57 16.79 9.09 -6.97
N GLN A 58 17.56 10.11 -7.37
CA GLN A 58 19.01 10.04 -7.33
C GLN A 58 19.51 10.12 -5.88
N CYS A 59 18.89 10.99 -5.07
CA CYS A 59 19.20 11.09 -3.65
C CYS A 59 19.02 9.75 -2.92
N LEU A 60 17.93 9.01 -3.22
CA LEU A 60 17.70 7.70 -2.61
C LEU A 60 18.63 6.62 -3.17
N ALA A 61 18.97 6.67 -4.46
CA ALA A 61 19.92 5.74 -5.07
C ALA A 61 21.34 5.90 -4.50
N ASP A 62 21.75 7.11 -4.13
CA ASP A 62 23.05 7.36 -3.51
C ASP A 62 23.06 6.94 -2.03
N ARG A 63 21.91 7.05 -1.35
CA ARG A 63 21.80 6.78 0.09
C ARG A 63 21.51 5.32 0.43
N TYR A 64 20.86 4.56 -0.45
CA TYR A 64 20.41 3.19 -0.17
C TYR A 64 20.87 2.17 -1.21
N GLN A 65 21.27 1.00 -0.73
CA GLN A 65 21.52 -0.20 -1.53
C GLN A 65 20.38 -1.21 -1.31
N ALA A 66 19.58 -1.45 -2.34
CA ALA A 66 18.42 -2.33 -2.27
C ALA A 66 18.74 -3.77 -2.68
N SER A 67 18.03 -4.73 -2.10
CA SER A 67 17.98 -6.12 -2.60
C SER A 67 17.11 -6.23 -3.85
N GLU A 68 16.04 -5.45 -3.93
CA GLU A 68 15.12 -5.36 -5.06
C GLU A 68 14.93 -3.90 -5.49
N ILE A 69 14.87 -3.67 -6.80
CA ILE A 69 14.59 -2.35 -7.38
C ILE A 69 13.40 -2.49 -8.33
N LEU A 70 12.36 -1.71 -8.06
CA LEU A 70 11.19 -1.58 -8.92
C LEU A 70 11.20 -0.21 -9.59
N ASN A 71 11.29 -0.18 -10.92
CA ASN A 71 11.16 1.06 -11.70
C ASN A 71 9.69 1.31 -12.01
N ALA A 72 9.14 2.43 -11.53
CA ALA A 72 7.75 2.82 -11.77
C ALA A 72 7.53 3.43 -13.17
N HIS A 73 8.59 3.71 -13.95
CA HIS A 73 8.49 4.22 -15.32
C HIS A 73 7.66 5.51 -15.47
N GLY A 74 7.74 6.40 -14.48
CA GLY A 74 6.94 7.63 -14.40
C GLY A 74 5.48 7.40 -13.98
N SER A 75 5.12 6.18 -13.58
CA SER A 75 3.76 5.87 -13.09
C SER A 75 3.49 6.54 -11.74
N ILE A 76 2.21 6.70 -11.44
CA ILE A 76 1.76 7.16 -10.13
C ILE A 76 2.04 6.06 -9.10
N VAL A 77 2.62 6.46 -7.97
CA VAL A 77 2.78 5.62 -6.78
C VAL A 77 2.01 6.30 -5.65
N HIS A 78 1.06 5.58 -5.05
CA HIS A 78 0.19 6.10 -4.02
C HIS A 78 0.00 5.09 -2.87
N PRO A 79 -0.37 5.52 -1.66
CA PRO A 79 -0.83 4.62 -0.61
C PRO A 79 -1.98 3.76 -1.11
N GLY A 80 -2.00 2.48 -0.73
CA GLY A 80 -3.12 1.61 -1.07
C GLY A 80 -4.45 2.18 -0.56
N PHE A 81 -5.54 1.95 -1.31
CA PHE A 81 -6.84 2.46 -0.93
C PHE A 81 -7.37 1.80 0.34
N ILE A 82 -8.09 2.59 1.13
CA ILE A 82 -8.75 2.14 2.36
C ILE A 82 -10.26 2.29 2.15
N ASP A 83 -10.98 1.17 2.21
CA ASP A 83 -12.44 1.21 2.23
C ASP A 83 -12.95 1.30 3.68
N ALA A 84 -13.50 2.45 4.03
CA ALA A 84 -13.97 2.69 5.39
C ALA A 84 -15.26 1.90 5.74
N HIS A 85 -15.92 1.25 4.77
CA HIS A 85 -17.13 0.47 5.02
C HIS A 85 -17.36 -0.61 3.97
N ALA A 86 -17.03 -1.86 4.32
CA ALA A 86 -17.24 -3.03 3.48
C ALA A 86 -18.15 -4.06 4.15
N HIS A 87 -18.93 -4.82 3.38
CA HIS A 87 -19.64 -6.00 3.87
C HIS A 87 -19.08 -7.25 3.19
N VAL A 88 -17.94 -7.76 3.70
CA VAL A 88 -17.21 -8.84 3.03
C VAL A 88 -17.95 -10.17 3.05
N ASN A 89 -18.87 -10.39 3.98
CA ASN A 89 -19.75 -11.56 4.00
C ASN A 89 -20.91 -11.54 2.99
N GLN A 90 -21.06 -10.45 2.22
CA GLN A 90 -22.06 -10.33 1.15
C GLN A 90 -21.45 -10.51 -0.25
N TYR A 91 -20.14 -10.66 -0.36
CA TYR A 91 -19.43 -10.76 -1.64
C TYR A 91 -19.86 -11.94 -2.52
N SER A 92 -20.23 -13.07 -1.91
CA SER A 92 -20.79 -14.23 -2.62
C SER A 92 -22.21 -14.00 -3.18
N SER A 93 -22.87 -12.91 -2.80
CA SER A 93 -24.26 -12.58 -3.15
C SER A 93 -24.41 -11.41 -4.12
N ARG A 94 -23.33 -10.97 -4.78
CA ARG A 94 -23.29 -9.79 -5.68
C ARG A 94 -24.44 -9.71 -6.70
N SER A 95 -24.89 -10.84 -7.25
CA SER A 95 -25.97 -10.90 -8.25
C SER A 95 -27.35 -11.25 -7.66
N ALA A 96 -27.48 -11.32 -6.33
CA ALA A 96 -28.71 -11.76 -5.67
C ALA A 96 -29.76 -10.65 -5.54
N LEU A 97 -29.39 -9.36 -5.65
CA LEU A 97 -30.30 -8.23 -5.42
C LEU A 97 -31.59 -8.28 -6.27
N PRO A 98 -31.54 -8.56 -7.59
CA PRO A 98 -32.77 -8.64 -8.40
C PRO A 98 -33.69 -9.80 -7.98
N ALA A 99 -33.13 -10.91 -7.50
CA ALA A 99 -33.89 -12.05 -7.00
C ALA A 99 -34.48 -11.75 -5.61
N LEU A 100 -33.71 -11.10 -4.74
CA LEU A 100 -34.16 -10.67 -3.41
C LEU A 100 -35.36 -9.73 -3.50
N ALA A 101 -35.33 -8.77 -4.44
CA ALA A 101 -36.41 -7.81 -4.67
C ALA A 101 -37.75 -8.45 -5.08
N GLN A 102 -37.74 -9.71 -5.51
CA GLN A 102 -38.92 -10.48 -5.91
C GLN A 102 -39.35 -11.49 -4.84
N SER A 103 -38.81 -11.39 -3.62
CA SER A 103 -39.04 -12.32 -2.52
C SER A 103 -39.33 -11.59 -1.22
N ASP A 104 -39.82 -12.32 -0.21
CA ASP A 104 -39.92 -11.82 1.17
C ASP A 104 -38.58 -11.92 1.94
N LEU A 105 -37.50 -12.34 1.27
CA LEU A 105 -36.18 -12.48 1.86
C LEU A 105 -35.44 -11.15 1.87
N THR A 106 -34.53 -10.99 2.83
CA THR A 106 -33.72 -9.78 3.01
C THR A 106 -32.26 -10.19 3.17
N MET A 107 -31.35 -9.23 3.06
CA MET A 107 -29.95 -9.48 3.41
C MET A 107 -29.77 -9.90 4.87
N GLY A 108 -30.69 -9.55 5.76
CA GLY A 108 -30.72 -10.06 7.14
C GLY A 108 -30.99 -11.56 7.20
N HIS A 109 -31.95 -12.05 6.40
CA HIS A 109 -32.22 -13.49 6.28
C HIS A 109 -31.02 -14.25 5.70
N TRP A 110 -30.33 -13.68 4.71
CA TRP A 110 -29.09 -14.25 4.17
C TRP A 110 -28.01 -14.36 5.24
N LYS A 111 -27.73 -13.24 5.94
CA LYS A 111 -26.73 -13.21 7.03
C LYS A 111 -27.03 -14.22 8.13
N ALA A 112 -28.30 -14.38 8.52
CA ALA A 112 -28.72 -15.34 9.53
C ALA A 112 -28.52 -16.81 9.12
N ALA A 113 -28.41 -17.08 7.82
CA ALA A 113 -28.22 -18.43 7.27
C ALA A 113 -26.75 -18.75 6.95
N LEU A 114 -25.83 -17.78 7.07
CA LEU A 114 -24.40 -17.99 6.80
C LEU A 114 -23.80 -18.99 7.79
N ARG A 115 -22.98 -19.89 7.26
CA ARG A 115 -22.11 -20.76 8.05
C ARG A 115 -20.68 -20.20 8.01
N PRO A 116 -19.79 -20.61 8.95
CA PRO A 116 -18.40 -20.16 8.95
C PRO A 116 -17.68 -20.35 7.60
N GLU A 117 -17.92 -21.47 6.91
CA GLU A 117 -17.34 -21.74 5.60
C GLU A 117 -17.83 -20.78 4.50
N ASP A 118 -19.08 -20.31 4.59
CA ASP A 118 -19.66 -19.37 3.63
C ASP A 118 -19.06 -17.97 3.83
N GLU A 119 -18.90 -17.54 5.09
CA GLU A 119 -18.27 -16.27 5.44
C GLU A 119 -16.80 -16.25 5.02
N ARG A 120 -16.02 -17.30 5.35
CA ARG A 120 -14.61 -17.43 4.91
C ARG A 120 -14.46 -17.37 3.40
N ALA A 121 -15.30 -18.10 2.66
CA ALA A 121 -15.26 -18.08 1.19
C ALA A 121 -15.58 -16.69 0.63
N SER A 122 -16.56 -16.00 1.21
CA SER A 122 -16.94 -14.65 0.82
C SER A 122 -15.83 -13.64 1.12
N THR A 123 -15.20 -13.70 2.30
CA THR A 123 -14.09 -12.81 2.66
C THR A 123 -12.85 -13.05 1.81
N ALA A 124 -12.50 -14.31 1.52
CA ALA A 124 -11.39 -14.62 0.63
C ALA A 124 -11.62 -14.06 -0.79
N LEU A 125 -12.84 -14.18 -1.32
CA LEU A 125 -13.21 -13.57 -2.60
C LEU A 125 -13.10 -12.03 -2.54
N ALA A 126 -13.55 -11.43 -1.43
CA ALA A 126 -13.42 -9.99 -1.22
C ALA A 126 -11.97 -9.52 -1.21
N ALA A 127 -11.10 -10.20 -0.45
CA ALA A 127 -9.69 -9.85 -0.35
C ALA A 127 -8.99 -9.85 -1.71
N ILE A 128 -9.26 -10.86 -2.56
CA ILE A 128 -8.68 -10.94 -3.91
C ILE A 128 -9.15 -9.77 -4.79
N ASP A 129 -10.44 -9.47 -4.79
CA ASP A 129 -10.99 -8.36 -5.57
C ASP A 129 -10.45 -7.00 -5.09
N TYR A 130 -10.30 -6.81 -3.78
CA TYR A 130 -9.73 -5.61 -3.18
C TYR A 130 -8.27 -5.41 -3.61
N LEU A 131 -7.44 -6.45 -3.47
CA LEU A 131 -6.03 -6.40 -3.86
C LEU A 131 -5.87 -6.11 -5.36
N ASN A 132 -6.68 -6.74 -6.22
CA ASN A 132 -6.68 -6.47 -7.66
C ASN A 132 -7.13 -5.05 -8.00
N SER A 133 -7.89 -4.40 -7.12
CA SER A 133 -8.42 -3.04 -7.30
C SER A 133 -7.59 -1.97 -6.57
N GLY A 134 -6.44 -2.35 -6.00
CA GLY A 134 -5.53 -1.43 -5.31
C GLY A 134 -5.92 -1.07 -3.87
N TYR A 135 -6.90 -1.76 -3.28
CA TYR A 135 -7.21 -1.62 -1.86
C TYR A 135 -6.31 -2.51 -1.01
N THR A 136 -5.78 -1.95 0.08
CA THR A 136 -4.89 -2.65 1.01
C THR A 136 -5.49 -2.77 2.42
N ALA A 137 -6.59 -2.07 2.69
CA ALA A 137 -7.33 -2.19 3.94
C ALA A 137 -8.82 -1.93 3.74
N PHE A 138 -9.62 -2.50 4.63
CA PHE A 138 -11.04 -2.20 4.75
C PHE A 138 -11.51 -2.30 6.20
N VAL A 139 -12.68 -1.73 6.49
CA VAL A 139 -13.38 -1.90 7.77
C VAL A 139 -14.70 -2.63 7.50
N ASP A 140 -14.87 -3.82 8.08
CA ASP A 140 -16.13 -4.56 8.04
C ASP A 140 -16.90 -4.41 9.36
N PRO A 141 -18.04 -3.70 9.39
CA PRO A 141 -18.89 -3.61 10.58
C PRO A 141 -19.91 -4.76 10.66
N GLY A 142 -19.83 -5.74 9.76
CA GLY A 142 -20.90 -6.69 9.48
C GLY A 142 -20.53 -8.16 9.56
N THR A 143 -19.34 -8.54 10.03
CA THR A 143 -18.94 -9.93 10.27
C THR A 143 -19.86 -10.57 11.31
N VAL A 144 -20.40 -11.76 11.01
CA VAL A 144 -21.48 -12.36 11.80
C VAL A 144 -21.01 -13.55 12.64
N VAL A 145 -20.07 -14.35 12.13
CA VAL A 145 -19.74 -15.64 12.74
C VAL A 145 -18.29 -15.70 13.17
N GLU A 146 -17.35 -15.36 12.28
CA GLU A 146 -15.91 -15.42 12.56
C GLU A 146 -15.26 -14.06 12.34
N PRO A 147 -14.96 -13.28 13.40
CA PRO A 147 -14.34 -11.96 13.28
C PRO A 147 -12.91 -11.97 12.69
N GLU A 148 -12.33 -13.16 12.52
CA GLU A 148 -10.99 -13.38 11.94
C GLU A 148 -11.03 -13.98 10.52
N ALA A 149 -12.23 -14.19 9.95
CA ALA A 149 -12.42 -14.76 8.62
C ALA A 149 -12.10 -13.80 7.48
#